data_AF-A0AAX7U872-F1
#
_entry.id   AF-A0AAX7U872-F1
#
_cell.length_a   1.000
_cell.length_b   1.000
_cell.length_c   1.000
_cell.angle_alpha   90.00
_cell.angle_beta   90.00
_cell.angle_gamma   90.00
#
_symmetry.space_group_name_H-M   'P 1'
#
loop_
_entity.id
_entity.type
_entity.pdbx_description
1 polymer ?
#
loop_
_entity_poly.entity_id
_entity_poly.type
_entity_poly.pdbx_seq_one_letter_code
_entity_poly.pdbx_strand_id
1 'polypeptide(L)'
;MDHEGLNASLGAVSAQQTPAPKAHRIIMDSNKVVENIYLLVIVTLVSVLQNAFFAQKVERECKNHNTRTSAFERVSCANRNCMDAYPTFLAVMWCAGLCLSQAPAAFAGIIYLVVRQKYFVGYLGQTSQSTPGYLFGKRVITFLSLMCVIGIANYLLVRFYGSDYKEYVETITNAATALLLIP
;
A
#
# COMPACT_ATOMS: atom_id res chain seq x y z
N MET A 1 28.30 -29.70 -68.94
CA MET A 1 28.12 -28.28 -68.56
C MET A 1 27.58 -28.27 -67.15
N ASP A 2 28.34 -28.59 -66.11
CA ASP A 2 29.66 -28.08 -65.68
C ASP A 2 29.62 -26.57 -65.39
N HIS A 3 29.61 -26.24 -64.09
CA HIS A 3 30.56 -25.38 -63.35
C HIS A 3 29.87 -24.96 -62.03
N GLU A 4 30.14 -25.62 -60.90
CA GLU A 4 31.27 -25.37 -60.00
C GLU A 4 31.56 -23.89 -59.70
N GLY A 5 31.34 -23.51 -58.43
CA GLY A 5 32.49 -23.06 -57.64
C GLY A 5 32.54 -21.60 -57.20
N LEU A 6 32.85 -21.46 -55.90
CA LEU A 6 33.56 -20.34 -55.27
C LEU A 6 32.74 -19.09 -54.92
N ASN A 7 32.22 -18.97 -53.70
CA ASN A 7 32.91 -18.73 -52.43
C ASN A 7 33.54 -17.33 -52.33
N ALA A 8 33.23 -16.67 -51.21
CA ALA A 8 33.92 -15.54 -50.61
C ALA A 8 33.81 -14.14 -51.27
N SER A 9 32.89 -13.33 -50.74
CA SER A 9 33.30 -12.05 -50.15
C SER A 9 32.30 -11.66 -49.06
N LEU A 10 32.62 -11.87 -47.77
CA LEU A 10 33.39 -10.98 -46.89
C LEU A 10 32.64 -9.69 -46.51
N GLY A 11 32.54 -9.46 -45.20
CA GLY A 11 32.17 -8.17 -44.62
C GLY A 11 30.89 -8.25 -43.79
N ALA A 12 30.88 -8.90 -42.64
CA ALA A 12 31.17 -8.19 -41.38
C ALA A 12 30.41 -6.85 -41.25
N VAL A 13 29.12 -6.93 -40.92
CA VAL A 13 28.45 -5.90 -40.10
C VAL A 13 27.68 -6.67 -39.03
N SER A 14 28.41 -7.19 -38.04
CA SER A 14 28.60 -6.53 -36.75
C SER A 14 27.27 -6.12 -36.10
N ALA A 15 26.82 -6.98 -35.18
CA ALA A 15 26.23 -6.61 -33.91
C ALA A 15 25.33 -5.36 -33.88
N GLN A 16 24.03 -5.55 -34.09
CA GLN A 16 23.04 -4.75 -33.38
C GLN A 16 22.10 -5.69 -32.62
N GLN A 17 22.67 -6.39 -31.63
CA GLN A 17 21.93 -6.89 -30.49
C GLN A 17 21.35 -5.66 -29.77
N THR A 18 20.14 -5.26 -30.12
CA THR A 18 19.40 -4.22 -29.39
C THR A 18 19.23 -4.67 -27.93
N PRO A 19 19.55 -3.83 -26.93
CA PRO A 19 19.44 -4.18 -25.52
C PRO A 19 17.99 -4.08 -25.04
N ALA A 20 17.07 -4.83 -25.66
CA ALA A 20 15.62 -4.75 -25.39
C ALA A 20 15.01 -5.76 -24.38
N PRO A 21 15.70 -6.78 -23.80
CA PRO A 21 15.02 -7.72 -22.90
C PRO A 21 14.95 -7.25 -21.42
N LYS A 22 15.84 -6.35 -21.00
CA LYS A 22 15.87 -5.84 -19.61
C LYS A 22 14.89 -4.70 -19.39
N ALA A 23 14.83 -3.74 -20.32
CA ALA A 23 13.94 -2.57 -20.20
C ALA A 23 12.46 -2.99 -20.19
N HIS A 24 12.07 -3.90 -21.08
CA HIS A 24 10.70 -4.39 -21.14
C HIS A 24 10.29 -5.16 -19.87
N ARG A 25 11.17 -6.02 -19.34
CA ARG A 25 10.94 -6.74 -18.07
C ARG A 25 10.78 -5.78 -16.89
N ILE A 26 11.66 -4.78 -16.78
CA ILE A 26 11.60 -3.78 -15.71
C ILE A 26 10.31 -2.96 -15.78
N ILE A 27 9.88 -2.54 -16.98
CA ILE A 27 8.61 -1.82 -17.15
C ILE A 27 7.42 -2.68 -16.71
N MET A 28 7.41 -3.96 -17.11
CA MET A 28 6.34 -4.89 -16.78
C MET A 28 6.26 -5.18 -15.26
N ASP A 29 7.41 -5.30 -14.60
CA ASP A 29 7.49 -5.49 -13.15
C ASP A 29 7.08 -4.22 -12.37
N SER A 30 7.46 -3.03 -12.86
CA SER A 30 6.99 -1.76 -12.29
C SER A 30 5.47 -1.60 -12.38
N ASN A 31 4.86 -1.94 -13.51
CA ASN A 31 3.41 -1.82 -13.69
C ASN A 31 2.64 -2.68 -12.68
N LYS A 32 3.11 -3.92 -12.44
CA LYS A 32 2.50 -4.83 -11.45
C LYS A 32 2.59 -4.29 -10.02
N VAL A 33 3.72 -3.69 -9.66
CA VAL A 33 3.89 -3.07 -8.33
C VAL A 33 2.94 -1.89 -8.17
N VAL A 34 2.83 -1.05 -9.20
CA VAL A 34 1.94 0.12 -9.19
C VAL A 34 0.48 -0.30 -9.05
N GLU A 35 0.02 -1.33 -9.78
CA GLU A 35 -1.33 -1.87 -9.67
C GLU A 35 -1.68 -2.26 -8.22
N ASN A 36 -0.75 -2.94 -7.52
CA ASN A 36 -0.93 -3.40 -6.14
C ASN A 36 -0.96 -2.27 -5.09
N ILE A 37 -0.48 -1.07 -5.41
CA ILE A 37 -0.50 0.08 -4.50
C ILE A 37 -1.48 1.18 -4.93
N TYR A 38 -2.01 1.11 -6.15
CA TYR A 38 -2.82 2.16 -6.76
C TYR A 38 -4.01 2.63 -5.90
N LEU A 39 -4.81 1.70 -5.37
CA LEU A 39 -5.93 2.04 -4.47
C LEU A 39 -5.46 2.71 -3.18
N LEU A 40 -4.34 2.28 -2.59
CA LEU A 40 -3.77 2.92 -1.39
C LEU A 40 -3.32 4.35 -1.68
N VAL A 41 -2.74 4.57 -2.86
CA VAL A 41 -2.34 5.90 -3.34
C VAL A 41 -3.56 6.80 -3.51
N ILE A 42 -4.65 6.30 -4.12
CA ILE A 42 -5.91 7.06 -4.24
C ILE A 42 -6.44 7.46 -2.86
N VAL A 43 -6.53 6.51 -1.92
CA VAL A 43 -7.03 6.79 -0.56
C VAL A 43 -6.14 7.81 0.15
N THR A 44 -4.82 7.70 -0.03
CA THR A 44 -3.85 8.67 0.52
C THR A 44 -4.05 10.06 -0.10
N LEU A 45 -4.29 10.16 -1.40
CA LEU A 45 -4.52 11.45 -2.06
C LEU A 45 -5.82 12.10 -1.57
N VAL A 46 -6.90 11.32 -1.46
CA VAL A 46 -8.19 11.81 -0.93
C VAL A 46 -8.03 12.26 0.53
N SER A 47 -7.25 11.55 1.34
CA SER A 47 -7.03 11.91 2.74
C SER A 47 -6.21 13.20 2.92
N VAL A 48 -5.25 13.46 2.02
CA VAL A 48 -4.51 14.73 1.94
C VAL A 48 -5.44 15.87 1.54
N LEU A 49 -6.29 15.68 0.52
CA LEU A 49 -7.28 16.69 0.12
C LEU A 49 -8.25 17.01 1.27
N GLN A 50 -8.69 15.99 2.00
CA GLN A 50 -9.51 16.16 3.21
C GLN A 50 -8.77 16.96 4.31
N ASN A 51 -7.47 16.71 4.54
CA ASN A 51 -6.67 17.49 5.50
C ASN A 51 -6.59 18.96 5.10
N ALA A 52 -6.33 19.24 3.81
CA ALA A 52 -6.27 20.60 3.30
C ALA A 52 -7.61 21.33 3.45
N PHE A 53 -8.72 20.64 3.15
CA PHE A 53 -10.07 21.20 3.31
C PHE A 53 -10.36 21.56 4.78
N PHE A 54 -9.98 20.72 5.73
CA PHE A 54 -10.15 21.02 7.16
C PHE A 54 -9.32 22.22 7.60
N ALA A 55 -8.05 22.29 7.20
CA ALA A 55 -7.18 23.42 7.50
C ALA A 55 -7.75 24.73 6.94
N GLN A 56 -8.18 24.74 5.67
CA GLN A 56 -8.80 25.91 5.04
C GLN A 56 -10.10 26.31 5.74
N LYS A 57 -10.91 25.33 6.17
CA LYS A 57 -12.16 25.61 6.89
C LYS A 57 -11.90 26.22 8.27
N VAL A 58 -10.92 25.70 9.02
CA VAL A 58 -10.47 26.28 10.30
C VAL A 58 -9.98 27.72 10.10
N GLU A 59 -9.19 27.98 9.05
CA GLU A 59 -8.66 29.31 8.75
C GLU A 59 -9.76 30.31 8.37
N ARG A 60 -10.77 29.90 7.59
CA ARG A 60 -11.92 30.75 7.26
C ARG A 60 -12.72 31.16 8.50
N GLU A 61 -12.98 30.21 9.40
CA GLU A 61 -13.67 30.51 10.66
C GLU A 61 -12.84 31.45 11.56
N CYS A 62 -11.50 31.32 11.54
CA CYS A 62 -10.59 32.25 12.22
C CYS A 62 -10.70 33.69 11.68
N LYS A 63 -10.73 33.85 10.35
CA LYS A 63 -10.78 35.17 9.71
C LYS A 63 -12.15 35.85 9.85
N ASN A 64 -13.23 35.07 9.82
CA ASN A 64 -14.60 35.59 9.91
C ASN A 64 -14.98 36.00 11.34
N HIS A 65 -14.40 35.36 12.35
CA HIS A 65 -14.60 35.70 13.75
C HIS A 65 -13.31 36.25 14.34
N ASN A 66 -13.16 37.58 14.35
CA ASN A 66 -12.04 38.33 14.94
C ASN A 66 -11.89 38.15 16.47
N THR A 67 -12.63 37.21 17.05
CA THR A 67 -12.72 36.89 18.48
C THR A 67 -12.80 35.37 18.58
N ARG A 68 -11.94 34.75 19.41
CA ARG A 68 -11.96 33.30 19.72
C ARG A 68 -13.33 32.90 20.27
N THR A 69 -14.26 32.51 19.41
CA THR A 69 -15.54 31.93 19.81
C THR A 69 -15.32 30.46 20.21
N SER A 70 -16.15 29.95 21.13
CA SER A 70 -16.12 28.55 21.54
C SER A 70 -16.28 27.57 20.37
N ALA A 71 -16.91 28.00 19.26
CA ALA A 71 -17.01 27.24 18.02
C ALA A 71 -15.65 27.08 17.30
N PHE A 72 -14.86 28.15 17.20
CA PHE A 72 -13.52 28.11 16.59
C PHE A 72 -12.57 27.17 17.34
N GLU A 73 -12.52 27.26 18.68
CA GLU A 73 -11.66 26.39 19.49
C GLU A 73 -12.04 24.91 19.36
N ARG A 74 -13.34 24.62 19.27
CA ARG A 74 -13.85 23.26 19.05
C ARG A 74 -13.44 22.70 17.69
N VAL A 75 -13.51 23.50 16.62
CA VAL A 75 -13.11 23.10 15.27
C VAL A 75 -11.60 22.94 15.16
N SER A 76 -10.82 23.84 15.76
CA SER A 76 -9.37 23.74 15.83
C SER A 76 -8.92 22.52 16.64
N CYS A 77 -9.59 22.20 17.74
CA CYS A 77 -9.33 21.00 18.55
C CYS A 77 -9.64 19.72 17.74
N ALA A 78 -10.78 19.68 17.05
CA ALA A 78 -11.14 18.54 16.20
C ALA A 78 -10.12 18.33 15.06
N ASN A 79 -9.64 19.41 14.44
CA ASN A 79 -8.59 19.34 13.43
C ASN A 79 -7.27 18.81 14.01
N ARG A 80 -6.87 19.27 15.21
CA ARG A 80 -5.66 18.76 15.90
C ARG A 80 -5.77 17.26 16.19
N ASN A 81 -6.86 16.81 16.79
CA ASN A 81 -7.11 15.38 17.05
C ASN A 81 -7.06 14.55 15.76
N CYS A 82 -7.61 15.10 14.67
CA CYS A 82 -7.55 14.48 13.36
C CYS A 82 -6.12 14.42 12.80
N MET A 83 -5.29 15.42 13.04
CA MET A 83 -3.89 15.44 12.62
C MET A 83 -3.03 14.48 13.45
N ASP A 84 -3.27 14.37 14.75
CA ASP A 84 -2.51 13.48 15.64
C ASP A 84 -2.74 12.00 15.30
N ALA A 85 -3.97 11.62 14.92
CA ALA A 85 -4.30 10.25 14.52
C ALA A 85 -3.93 9.91 13.06
N TYR A 86 -3.63 10.91 12.23
CA TYR A 86 -3.41 10.73 10.79
C TYR A 86 -2.14 9.94 10.44
N PRO A 87 -0.96 10.21 11.05
CA PRO A 87 0.25 9.40 10.82
C PRO A 87 0.03 7.92 11.17
N THR A 88 -0.65 7.64 12.29
CA THR A 88 -0.96 6.28 12.71
C THR A 88 -1.86 5.58 11.70
N PHE A 89 -2.93 6.24 11.26
CA PHE A 89 -3.81 5.73 10.20
C PHE A 89 -3.05 5.41 8.91
N LEU A 90 -2.21 6.34 8.45
CA LEU A 90 -1.44 6.17 7.22
C LEU A 90 -0.50 4.97 7.34
N ALA A 91 0.23 4.85 8.45
CA ALA A 91 1.13 3.73 8.70
C ALA A 91 0.41 2.38 8.67
N VAL A 92 -0.71 2.24 9.40
CA VAL A 92 -1.42 0.95 9.44
C VAL A 92 -2.13 0.63 8.12
N MET A 93 -2.61 1.61 7.38
CA MET A 93 -3.21 1.39 6.06
C MET A 93 -2.20 0.88 5.05
N TRP A 94 -1.02 1.49 5.01
CA TRP A 94 0.07 1.05 4.12
C TRP A 94 0.58 -0.33 4.51
N CYS A 95 0.82 -0.58 5.80
CA CYS A 95 1.20 -1.91 6.28
C CYS A 95 0.14 -2.97 5.95
N ALA A 96 -1.14 -2.71 6.18
CA ALA A 96 -2.20 -3.68 5.90
C ALA A 96 -2.35 -3.98 4.40
N GLY A 97 -2.24 -2.94 3.55
CA GLY A 97 -2.34 -3.09 2.11
C GLY A 97 -1.17 -3.85 1.51
N LEU A 98 0.06 -3.63 2.02
CA LEU A 98 1.26 -4.32 1.55
C LEU A 98 1.40 -5.74 2.12
N CYS A 99 1.09 -5.95 3.39
CA CYS A 99 1.32 -7.23 4.06
C CYS A 99 0.20 -8.26 3.82
N LEU A 100 -1.02 -7.83 3.48
CA LEU A 100 -2.16 -8.75 3.38
C LEU A 100 -2.95 -8.58 2.09
N SER A 101 -3.60 -7.43 1.89
CA SER A 101 -4.34 -7.16 0.66
C SER A 101 -4.73 -5.69 0.50
N GLN A 102 -4.54 -5.19 -0.72
CA GLN A 102 -4.84 -3.81 -1.12
C GLN A 102 -6.33 -3.45 -0.99
N ALA A 103 -7.24 -4.30 -1.48
CA ALA A 103 -8.68 -3.99 -1.57
C ALA A 103 -9.36 -3.75 -0.19
N PRO A 104 -9.25 -4.66 0.80
CA PRO A 104 -9.85 -4.44 2.12
C PRO A 104 -9.17 -3.30 2.89
N ALA A 105 -7.85 -3.09 2.71
CA ALA A 105 -7.15 -1.97 3.32
C ALA A 105 -7.64 -0.62 2.76
N ALA A 106 -7.81 -0.52 1.43
CA ALA A 106 -8.34 0.67 0.78
C ALA A 106 -9.81 0.93 1.18
N PHE A 107 -10.64 -0.11 1.24
CA PHE A 107 -12.04 0.01 1.68
C PHE A 107 -12.14 0.51 3.13
N ALA A 108 -11.37 -0.09 4.05
CA ALA A 108 -11.29 0.39 5.43
C ALA A 108 -10.77 1.84 5.51
N GLY A 109 -9.80 2.19 4.65
CA GLY A 109 -9.30 3.55 4.49
C GLY A 109 -10.38 4.54 4.08
N ILE A 110 -11.18 4.25 3.06
CA ILE A 110 -12.32 5.11 2.66
C ILE A 110 -13.33 5.26 3.80
N ILE A 111 -13.68 4.17 4.49
CA ILE A 111 -14.57 4.23 5.65
C ILE A 111 -14.00 5.17 6.73
N TYR A 112 -12.70 5.08 7.02
CA TYR A 112 -12.03 5.98 7.97
C TYR A 112 -12.19 7.46 7.56
N LEU A 113 -11.98 7.79 6.28
CA LEU A 113 -12.12 9.16 5.78
C LEU A 113 -13.56 9.69 5.89
N VAL A 114 -14.56 8.86 5.59
CA VAL A 114 -15.99 9.21 5.74
C VAL A 114 -16.33 9.48 7.20
N VAL A 115 -15.88 8.61 8.11
CA VAL A 115 -16.11 8.76 9.56
C VAL A 115 -15.45 10.04 10.07
N ARG A 116 -14.26 10.35 9.57
CA ARG A 116 -13.53 11.58 9.90
C ARG A 116 -14.23 12.83 9.37
N GLN A 117 -14.82 12.78 8.18
CA GLN A 117 -15.68 13.86 7.68
C GLN A 117 -16.89 14.08 8.59
N LYS A 118 -17.62 13.01 8.94
CA LYS A 118 -18.77 13.10 9.84
C LYS A 118 -18.40 13.60 11.23
N TYR A 119 -17.24 13.19 11.75
CA TYR A 119 -16.70 13.68 13.01
C TYR A 119 -16.47 15.21 12.96
N PHE A 120 -15.79 15.70 11.93
CA PHE A 120 -15.51 17.13 11.77
C PHE A 120 -16.78 17.97 11.58
N VAL A 121 -17.72 17.49 10.75
CA VAL A 121 -19.02 18.14 10.54
C VAL A 121 -19.87 18.13 11.82
N GLY A 122 -19.82 17.05 12.61
CA GLY A 122 -20.48 16.97 13.91
C GLY A 122 -19.98 18.03 14.90
N TYR A 123 -18.67 18.32 14.91
CA TYR A 123 -18.10 19.39 15.73
C TYR A 123 -18.61 20.78 15.33
N LEU A 124 -18.88 21.01 14.04
CA LEU A 124 -19.45 22.26 13.52
C LEU A 124 -20.93 22.43 13.87
N GLY A 125 -21.71 21.34 13.86
CA GLY A 125 -23.17 21.37 14.00
C GLY A 125 -23.70 21.51 15.43
N GLN A 126 -23.19 20.70 16.39
CA GLN A 126 -23.58 20.70 17.82
C GLN A 126 -22.78 19.63 18.60
N THR A 127 -22.41 19.89 19.86
CA THR A 127 -21.48 19.12 20.72
C THR A 127 -21.82 17.64 20.94
N SER A 128 -23.07 17.23 20.74
CA SER A 128 -23.56 15.89 21.11
C SER A 128 -23.25 14.80 20.07
N GLN A 129 -23.05 15.14 18.80
CA GLN A 129 -22.86 14.15 17.73
C GLN A 129 -21.41 13.70 17.48
N SER A 130 -20.44 14.32 18.15
CA SER A 130 -19.01 14.13 17.90
C SER A 130 -18.40 12.85 18.51
N THR A 131 -18.95 12.35 19.60
CA THR A 131 -18.46 11.16 20.33
C THR A 131 -18.55 9.85 19.52
N PRO A 132 -19.66 9.54 18.80
CA PRO A 132 -19.75 8.30 18.04
C PRO A 132 -18.76 8.22 16.85
N GLY A 133 -18.43 9.36 16.22
CA GLY A 133 -17.47 9.39 15.11
C GLY A 133 -16.04 9.01 15.53
N TYR A 134 -15.58 9.49 16.69
CA TYR A 134 -14.26 9.18 17.21
C TYR A 134 -14.09 7.70 17.57
N LEU A 135 -15.10 7.11 18.24
CA LEU A 135 -15.08 5.71 18.61
C LEU A 135 -15.09 4.79 17.38
N PHE A 136 -15.83 5.17 16.34
CA PHE A 136 -15.86 4.41 15.10
C PHE A 136 -14.53 4.50 14.34
N GLY A 137 -13.90 5.69 14.29
CA GLY A 137 -12.56 5.86 13.72
C GLY A 137 -11.52 4.98 14.42
N LYS A 138 -11.59 4.87 15.75
CA LYS A 138 -10.72 3.99 16.54
C LYS A 138 -10.91 2.51 16.16
N ARG A 139 -12.15 2.04 15.99
CA ARG A 139 -12.45 0.67 15.56
C ARG A 139 -11.84 0.35 14.20
N VAL A 140 -11.91 1.29 13.26
CA VAL A 140 -11.33 1.13 11.92
C VAL A 140 -9.80 1.00 12.02
N ILE A 141 -9.13 1.88 12.77
CA ILE A 141 -7.67 1.78 13.00
C ILE A 141 -7.32 0.43 13.65
N THR A 142 -8.07 -0.02 14.66
CA THR A 142 -7.83 -1.33 15.28
C THR A 142 -7.99 -2.47 14.27
N PHE A 143 -9.01 -2.42 13.41
CA PHE A 143 -9.19 -3.40 12.34
C PHE A 143 -8.02 -3.43 11.36
N LEU A 144 -7.53 -2.26 10.91
CA LEU A 144 -6.35 -2.14 10.06
C LEU A 144 -5.09 -2.71 10.75
N SER A 145 -4.89 -2.42 12.04
CA SER A 145 -3.76 -2.99 12.80
C SER A 145 -3.82 -4.51 12.90
N LEU A 146 -5.00 -5.11 13.07
CA LEU A 146 -5.17 -6.56 13.08
C LEU A 146 -4.81 -7.17 11.72
N MET A 147 -5.21 -6.53 10.62
CA MET A 147 -4.80 -6.96 9.28
C MET A 147 -3.29 -6.94 9.09
N CYS A 148 -2.59 -5.94 9.63
CA CYS A 148 -1.12 -5.90 9.63
C CYS A 148 -0.53 -7.11 10.37
N VAL A 149 -1.01 -7.40 11.58
CA VAL A 149 -0.53 -8.53 12.39
C VAL A 149 -0.75 -9.85 11.66
N ILE A 150 -1.94 -10.04 11.06
CA ILE A 150 -2.28 -11.23 10.28
C ILE A 150 -1.38 -11.36 9.05
N GLY A 151 -1.13 -10.25 8.32
CA GLY A 151 -0.24 -10.25 7.16
C GLY A 151 1.20 -10.62 7.51
N ILE A 152 1.73 -10.04 8.60
CA ILE A 152 3.08 -10.36 9.09
C ILE A 152 3.15 -11.82 9.55
N ALA A 153 2.16 -12.29 10.31
CA ALA A 153 2.09 -13.67 10.75
C ALA A 153 2.04 -14.64 9.56
N ASN A 154 1.24 -14.35 8.53
CA ASN A 154 1.17 -15.14 7.30
C ASN A 154 2.53 -15.21 6.60
N TYR A 155 3.19 -14.06 6.41
CA TYR A 155 4.53 -14.00 5.81
C TYR A 155 5.55 -14.84 6.59
N LEU A 156 5.56 -14.74 7.91
CA LEU A 156 6.45 -15.54 8.76
C LEU A 156 6.12 -17.03 8.66
N LEU A 157 4.84 -17.42 8.72
CA LEU A 157 4.44 -18.82 8.60
C LEU A 157 4.89 -19.43 7.27
N VAL A 158 4.63 -18.75 6.15
CA VAL A 158 5.08 -19.21 4.82
C VAL A 158 6.60 -19.32 4.77
N ARG A 159 7.32 -18.39 5.38
CA ARG A 159 8.79 -18.40 5.39
C ARG A 159 9.37 -19.55 6.23
N PHE A 160 8.77 -19.86 7.38
CA PHE A 160 9.18 -20.96 8.25
C PHE A 160 8.82 -22.31 7.63
N TYR A 161 7.54 -22.56 7.33
CA TYR A 161 7.10 -23.82 6.72
C TYR A 161 7.72 -24.07 5.35
N GLY A 162 7.94 -23.02 4.54
CA GLY A 162 8.64 -23.15 3.27
C GLY A 162 10.12 -23.54 3.43
N SER A 163 10.76 -23.13 4.52
CA SER A 163 12.13 -23.54 4.83
C SER A 163 12.19 -25.02 5.19
N ASP A 164 11.32 -25.45 6.10
CA ASP A 164 11.26 -26.84 6.57
C ASP A 164 10.89 -27.79 5.42
N TYR A 165 9.93 -27.39 4.57
CA TYR A 165 9.54 -28.16 3.41
C TYR A 165 10.66 -28.29 2.39
N LYS A 166 11.40 -27.20 2.13
CA LYS A 166 12.53 -27.20 1.20
C LYS A 166 13.64 -28.14 1.69
N GLU A 167 13.98 -28.06 2.97
CA GLU A 167 15.00 -28.91 3.60
C GLU A 167 14.58 -30.39 3.58
N TYR A 168 13.30 -30.69 3.85
CA TYR A 168 12.75 -32.04 3.77
C TYR A 168 12.83 -32.63 2.36
N VAL A 169 12.40 -31.88 1.34
CA VAL A 169 12.43 -32.33 -0.06
C VAL A 169 13.86 -32.53 -0.54
N GLU A 170 14.79 -31.65 -0.17
CA GLU A 170 16.20 -31.77 -0.50
C GLU A 170 16.82 -33.04 0.12
N THR A 171 16.48 -33.32 1.38
CA THR A 171 16.92 -34.54 2.08
C THR A 171 16.43 -35.81 1.39
N ILE A 172 15.13 -35.88 1.02
CA ILE A 172 14.58 -37.03 0.30
C ILE A 172 15.21 -37.17 -1.08
N THR A 173 15.37 -36.06 -1.80
CA THR A 173 15.95 -36.06 -3.15
C THR A 173 17.39 -36.57 -3.12
N ASN A 174 18.19 -36.14 -2.15
CA ASN A 174 19.56 -36.60 -1.96
C ASN A 174 19.62 -38.09 -1.61
N ALA A 175 18.74 -38.56 -0.70
CA ALA A 175 18.67 -39.97 -0.33
C ALA A 175 18.23 -40.86 -1.52
N ALA A 176 17.23 -40.43 -2.28
CA ALA A 176 16.74 -41.14 -3.46
C ALA A 176 17.81 -41.18 -4.57
N THR A 177 18.55 -40.08 -4.77
CA THR A 177 19.67 -40.02 -5.73
C THR A 177 20.77 -40.99 -5.34
N ALA A 178 21.13 -41.05 -4.06
CA ALA A 178 22.12 -42.01 -3.56
C ALA A 178 21.69 -43.46 -3.77
N LEU A 179 20.40 -43.76 -3.61
CA LEU A 179 19.83 -45.10 -3.82
C LEU A 179 19.78 -45.51 -5.30
N LEU A 180 19.48 -44.56 -6.19
CA LEU A 180 19.45 -44.77 -7.65
C LEU A 180 20.84 -44.97 -8.26
N LEU A 181 21.91 -44.57 -7.56
CA LEU A 181 23.30 -44.71 -7.98
C LEU A 181 23.93 -46.06 -7.58
N ILE A 182 23.19 -46.92 -6.86
CA ILE A 182 23.65 -48.26 -6.49
C ILE A 182 23.33 -49.21 -7.66
N PRO A 183 24.34 -49.87 -8.28
CA PRO A 183 24.20 -50.69 -9.49
C PRO A 183 23.48 -52.04 -9.25
#